data_AF-A0A7S4AYU4-F1
#
_entry.id   AF-A0A7S4AYU4-F1
#
_cell.length_a   1.000
_cell.length_b   1.000
_cell.length_c   1.000
_cell.angle_alpha   90.00
_cell.angle_beta   90.00
_cell.angle_gamma   90.00
#
_symmetry.space_group_name_H-M   'P 1'
#
loop_
_entity.id
_entity.type
_entity.pdbx_description
1 polymer ?
#
loop_
_entity_poly.entity_id
_entity_poly.type
_entity_poly.pdbx_seq_one_letter_code
_entity_poly.pdbx_strand_id
1 'polypeptide(L)'
;DDAHVRLQKSMMLSQASGGMQSTRQQQRAIDVDPLLFEDEAFVIQPITGEIYPGGSCEFTVIFRPTMVGDFNATAFCEVSGREARLPLVVDGRGLGPKVSWLY
;
A
#
# COMPACT_ATOMS: atom_id res chain seq x y z
N ASP A 1 28.40 -2.08 2.24
CA ASP A 1 27.11 -1.93 1.56
C ASP A 1 26.01 -1.65 2.55
N ASP A 2 25.29 -0.57 2.31
CA ASP A 2 23.98 -0.30 2.89
C ASP A 2 22.91 -0.94 1.99
N ALA A 3 21.89 -1.56 2.58
CA ALA A 3 20.77 -2.13 1.84
C ALA A 3 19.52 -1.26 2.00
N HIS A 4 19.15 -0.52 0.96
CA HIS A 4 17.90 0.23 0.93
C HIS A 4 16.69 -0.70 0.80
N VAL A 5 15.66 -0.47 1.61
CA VAL A 5 14.36 -1.14 1.54
C VAL A 5 13.29 -0.18 1.02
N ARG A 6 12.41 -0.68 0.15
CA ARG A 6 11.26 0.07 -0.40
C ARG A 6 10.00 -0.78 -0.42
N LEU A 7 8.90 -0.24 0.09
CA LEU A 7 7.57 -0.85 0.06
C LEU A 7 6.73 -0.20 -1.04
N GLN A 8 6.20 -1.01 -1.96
CA GLN A 8 5.34 -0.55 -3.04
C GLN A 8 4.04 -1.34 -3.07
N LYS A 9 2.92 -0.68 -3.41
CA LYS A 9 1.64 -1.37 -3.62
C LYS A 9 1.67 -2.18 -4.91
N SER A 10 1.00 -3.33 -4.92
CA SER A 10 0.76 -4.07 -6.16
C SER A 10 -0.12 -3.26 -7.11
N MET A 11 0.49 -2.52 -8.04
CA MET A 11 -0.22 -2.03 -9.21
C MET A 11 -0.34 -3.22 -10.17
N MET A 12 -1.44 -3.98 -10.07
CA MET A 12 -1.81 -4.86 -11.18
C MET A 12 -2.11 -3.94 -12.38
N LEU A 13 -1.21 -3.85 -13.34
CA LEU A 13 -1.52 -3.27 -14.65
C LEU A 13 -2.65 -4.09 -15.26
N SER A 14 -3.90 -3.65 -15.08
CA SER A 14 -4.97 -4.09 -15.97
C SER A 14 -4.67 -3.46 -17.33
N GLN A 15 -4.10 -4.24 -18.24
CA GLN A 15 -4.05 -3.88 -19.65
C GLN A 15 -5.50 -3.78 -20.15
N ALA A 16 -6.06 -2.58 -20.14
CA ALA A 16 -7.27 -2.29 -20.90
C ALA A 16 -6.82 -1.89 -22.30
N SER A 17 -6.82 -2.87 -23.20
CA SER A 17 -6.71 -2.64 -24.64
C SER A 17 -7.94 -1.87 -25.13
N GLY A 18 -7.73 -0.74 -25.80
CA GLY A 18 -8.70 -0.19 -26.76
C GLY A 18 -9.00 1.31 -26.62
N GLY A 19 -8.65 2.08 -27.66
CA GLY A 19 -9.44 3.22 -28.09
C GLY A 19 -9.00 4.62 -27.63
N MET A 20 -8.03 5.18 -28.33
CA MET A 20 -7.92 6.58 -28.76
C MET A 20 -9.09 7.52 -28.39
N GLN A 21 -9.02 8.25 -27.27
CA GLN A 21 -9.80 9.48 -27.05
C GLN A 21 -8.98 10.55 -26.30
N SER A 22 -8.73 11.62 -27.03
CA SER A 22 -8.18 12.89 -26.58
C SER A 22 -8.99 13.46 -25.41
N THR A 23 -8.36 13.72 -24.26
CA THR A 23 -8.83 14.77 -23.34
C THR A 23 -7.62 15.46 -22.71
N ARG A 24 -7.27 16.58 -23.32
CA ARG A 24 -6.38 17.61 -22.80
C ARG A 24 -7.18 18.42 -21.77
N GLN A 25 -7.42 17.90 -20.57
CA GLN A 25 -7.83 18.73 -19.43
C GLN A 25 -7.93 17.94 -18.14
N GLN A 26 -7.61 18.64 -17.05
CA GLN A 26 -7.76 18.30 -15.64
C GLN A 26 -6.63 17.49 -15.03
N GLN A 27 -5.99 17.91 -13.95
CA GLN A 27 -5.80 19.21 -13.29
C GLN A 27 -4.94 18.86 -12.07
N ARG A 28 -3.97 19.72 -11.77
CA ARG A 28 -3.20 19.78 -10.53
C ARG A 28 -2.35 18.55 -10.23
N ALA A 29 -1.03 18.77 -10.38
CA ALA A 29 -0.01 18.01 -9.69
C ALA A 29 -0.41 17.93 -8.20
N ILE A 30 -0.91 16.77 -7.82
CA ILE A 30 -1.02 16.40 -6.43
C ILE A 30 0.43 16.12 -6.03
N ASP A 31 0.98 16.99 -5.20
CA ASP A 31 2.16 16.72 -4.38
C ASP A 31 1.75 15.68 -3.32
N VAL A 32 1.40 14.48 -3.80
CA VAL A 32 1.27 13.29 -2.98
C VAL A 32 2.43 12.47 -3.46
N ASP A 33 3.42 12.33 -2.58
CA ASP A 33 4.57 11.44 -2.75
C ASP A 33 4.14 10.20 -3.56
N PRO A 34 4.56 10.07 -4.83
CA PRO A 34 4.12 8.98 -5.72
C PRO A 34 4.65 7.60 -5.30
N LEU A 35 5.14 7.50 -4.06
CA LEU A 35 5.73 6.35 -3.41
C LEU A 35 4.87 5.82 -2.27
N LEU A 36 3.77 6.50 -1.89
CA LEU A 36 2.92 6.07 -0.80
C LEU A 36 2.18 4.78 -1.20
N PHE A 37 2.21 3.78 -0.32
CA PHE A 37 1.29 2.66 -0.40
C PHE A 37 -0.14 3.19 -0.25
N GLU A 38 -0.80 3.47 -1.37
CA GLU A 38 -2.13 4.08 -1.41
C GLU A 38 -3.20 2.98 -1.25
N ASP A 39 -3.54 2.67 -0.01
CA ASP A 39 -4.68 1.80 0.33
C ASP A 39 -5.64 2.55 1.26
N GLU A 40 -6.93 2.56 0.92
CA GLU A 40 -7.93 3.29 1.71
C GLU A 40 -8.06 2.75 3.14
N ALA A 41 -7.78 1.46 3.34
CA ALA A 41 -7.89 0.81 4.64
C ALA A 41 -6.54 0.55 5.31
N PHE A 42 -5.41 0.60 4.60
CA PHE A 42 -4.10 0.25 5.15
C PHE A 42 -3.07 1.35 4.88
N VAL A 43 -2.44 1.84 5.94
CA VAL A 43 -1.36 2.84 5.85
C VAL A 43 -0.08 2.20 6.36
N ILE A 44 1.00 2.25 5.59
CA ILE A 44 2.30 1.68 5.98
C ILE A 44 3.33 2.80 6.14
N GLN A 45 3.98 2.90 7.29
CA GLN A 45 5.01 3.91 7.54
C GLN A 45 6.19 3.34 8.37
N PRO A 46 7.45 3.61 7.98
CA PRO A 46 7.86 4.31 6.76
C PRO A 46 7.73 3.42 5.50
N ILE A 47 7.53 4.00 4.32
CA ILE A 47 7.50 3.25 3.04
C ILE A 47 8.91 2.88 2.53
N THR A 48 9.94 3.49 3.12
CA THR A 48 11.35 3.27 2.79
C THR A 48 12.18 3.18 4.05
N GLY A 49 13.22 2.36 4.05
CA GLY A 49 14.15 2.21 5.18
C GLY A 49 15.54 1.83 4.71
N GLU A 50 16.51 1.91 5.61
CA GLU A 50 17.92 1.57 5.36
C GLU A 50 18.33 0.46 6.32
N ILE A 51 18.85 -0.66 5.78
CA ILE A 51 19.25 -1.83 6.55
C ILE A 51 20.78 -1.93 6.51
N TYR A 52 21.37 -1.78 7.69
CA TYR A 52 22.79 -2.05 7.92
C TYR A 52 23.05 -3.56 8.05
N PRO A 53 24.29 -4.04 7.77
CA PRO A 53 24.65 -5.43 7.98
C PRO A 53 24.44 -5.84 9.45
N GLY A 54 23.59 -6.84 9.67
CA GLY A 54 23.18 -7.29 11.02
C GLY A 54 22.09 -6.43 11.67
N GLY A 55 21.65 -5.37 11.01
CA GLY A 55 20.53 -4.53 11.42
C GLY A 55 19.18 -5.09 10.95
N SER A 56 18.11 -4.53 11.52
CA SER A 56 16.72 -4.82 11.15
C SER A 56 15.96 -3.51 10.96
N CYS A 57 15.06 -3.45 9.98
CA CYS A 57 14.11 -2.35 9.85
C CYS A 57 12.73 -2.77 10.34
N GLU A 58 12.06 -1.87 11.05
CA GLU A 58 10.68 -2.04 11.49
C GLU A 58 9.77 -1.11 10.69
N PHE A 59 8.59 -1.61 10.33
CA PHE A 59 7.56 -0.88 9.61
C PHE A 59 6.24 -1.00 10.36
N THR A 60 5.50 0.10 10.46
CA THR A 60 4.18 0.12 11.09
C THR A 60 3.09 0.05 10.04
N VAL A 61 2.20 -0.93 10.15
CA VAL A 61 0.98 -1.06 9.34
C VAL A 61 -0.21 -0.63 10.18
N ILE A 62 -0.96 0.36 9.70
CA ILE A 62 -2.12 0.93 10.36
C ILE A 62 -3.37 0.56 9.56
N PHE A 63 -4.29 -0.19 10.17
CA PHE A 63 -5.55 -0.58 9.54
C PHE A 63 -6.69 0.36 9.97
N ARG A 64 -7.28 1.08 9.02
CA ARG A 64 -8.38 2.07 9.18
C ARG A 64 -9.47 1.85 8.12
N PRO A 65 -10.25 0.77 8.20
CA PRO A 65 -11.32 0.51 7.24
C PRO A 65 -12.43 1.56 7.36
N THR A 66 -12.81 2.16 6.23
CA THR A 66 -13.93 3.13 6.13
C THR A 66 -15.28 2.45 5.92
N MET A 67 -15.28 1.20 5.48
CA MET A 67 -16.47 0.38 5.24
C MET A 67 -16.41 -0.95 5.98
N VAL A 68 -17.56 -1.57 6.14
CA VAL A 68 -17.69 -2.94 6.68
C VAL A 68 -17.38 -3.92 5.56
N GLY A 69 -16.49 -4.88 5.81
CA GLY A 69 -16.10 -5.86 4.80
C GLY A 69 -14.72 -6.45 5.06
N ASP A 70 -14.34 -7.40 4.22
CA ASP A 70 -12.99 -7.97 4.19
C ASP A 70 -12.10 -7.13 3.27
N PHE A 71 -10.97 -6.68 3.81
CA PHE A 71 -9.94 -5.92 3.10
C PHE A 71 -8.70 -6.79 2.99
N ASN A 72 -8.18 -6.91 1.77
CA ASN A 72 -6.92 -7.59 1.49
C ASN A 72 -6.05 -6.65 0.67
N ALA A 73 -4.81 -6.45 1.12
CA ALA A 73 -3.84 -5.69 0.36
C ALA A 73 -2.51 -6.44 0.34
N THR A 74 -1.79 -6.32 -0.78
CA THR A 74 -0.45 -6.90 -0.94
C THR A 74 0.53 -5.78 -1.25
N ALA A 75 1.44 -5.54 -0.31
CA ALA A 75 2.62 -4.71 -0.51
C ALA A 75 3.79 -5.58 -0.96
N PHE A 76 4.73 -5.00 -1.69
CA PHE A 76 5.98 -5.66 -2.06
C PHE A 76 7.14 -4.87 -1.48
N CYS A 77 7.98 -5.55 -0.70
CA CYS A 77 9.19 -5.02 -0.13
C CYS A 77 10.37 -5.36 -1.05
N GLU A 78 10.95 -4.35 -1.67
CA GLU A 78 12.17 -4.40 -2.47
C GLU A 78 13.37 -4.10 -1.56
N VAL A 79 14.39 -4.96 -1.59
CA VAL A 79 15.62 -4.78 -0.80
C VAL A 79 16.80 -4.72 -1.76
N SER A 80 17.59 -3.65 -1.70
CA SER A 80 18.84 -3.53 -2.46
C SER A 80 19.76 -4.71 -2.13
N GLY A 81 20.17 -5.44 -3.18
CA GLY A 81 20.97 -6.66 -3.05
C GLY A 81 20.17 -7.97 -3.08
N ARG A 82 18.83 -7.90 -3.12
CA ARG A 82 17.95 -9.06 -3.32
C ARG A 82 17.13 -8.89 -4.60
N GLU A 83 17.31 -9.79 -5.56
CA GLU A 83 16.55 -9.76 -6.82
C GLU A 83 15.05 -10.04 -6.63
N ALA A 84 14.69 -10.76 -5.57
CA ALA A 84 13.31 -11.12 -5.27
C ALA A 84 12.67 -10.15 -4.26
N ARG A 85 11.68 -9.38 -4.73
CA ARG A 85 10.77 -8.62 -3.87
C ARG A 85 9.98 -9.54 -2.94
N LEU A 86 9.85 -9.15 -1.68
CA LEU A 86 9.14 -9.89 -0.65
C LEU A 86 7.68 -9.44 -0.59
N PRO A 87 6.69 -10.32 -0.86
CA PRO A 87 5.29 -9.96 -0.69
C PRO A 87 4.94 -9.86 0.80
N LEU A 88 4.39 -8.72 1.19
CA LEU A 88 3.75 -8.48 2.48
C LEU A 88 2.24 -8.43 2.25
N VAL A 89 1.57 -9.54 2.57
CA VAL A 89 0.11 -9.65 2.49
C VAL A 89 -0.47 -9.20 3.84
N VAL A 90 -1.41 -8.26 3.78
CA VAL A 90 -2.16 -7.79 4.94
C VAL A 90 -3.64 -8.05 4.71
N ASP A 91 -4.26 -8.71 5.68
CA ASP A 91 -5.70 -8.96 5.72
C ASP A 91 -6.31 -8.29 6.95
N GLY A 92 -7.52 -7.77 6.78
CA GLY A 92 -8.24 -7.08 7.84
C GLY A 92 -9.73 -7.10 7.57
N ARG A 93 -10.54 -7.22 8.63
CA ARG A 93 -12.00 -7.16 8.52
C ARG A 93 -12.52 -5.91 9.22
N GLY A 94 -13.13 -5.02 8.44
CA GLY A 94 -13.91 -3.91 8.98
C GLY A 94 -15.23 -4.43 9.53
N LEU A 95 -15.48 -4.23 10.83
CA LEU A 95 -16.75 -4.56 11.46
C LEU A 95 -17.54 -3.28 11.72
N GLY A 96 -18.81 -3.29 11.33
CA GLY A 96 -19.73 -2.19 11.65
C GLY A 96 -20.16 -2.21 13.12
N PRO A 97 -20.68 -1.09 13.64
CA PRO A 97 -21.23 -1.03 14.98
C PRO A 97 -22.43 -1.99 15.08
N LYS A 98 -22.38 -2.93 16.03
CA LYS A 98 -23.54 -3.75 16.40
C LYS A 98 -24.42 -2.95 17.35
N VAL A 99 -25.46 -2.31 16.82
CA VAL A 99 -26.46 -1.61 17.65
C VAL A 99 -27.63 -2.55 17.90
N SER A 100 -27.83 -2.93 19.15
CA SER A 100 -29.05 -3.59 19.62
C SER A 100 -29.82 -2.64 20.53
N TRP A 101 -31.08 -2.39 20.22
CA TRP A 101 -31.98 -1.67 21.11
C TRP A 101 -32.53 -2.66 22.15
N LEU A 102 -32.37 -2.35 23.43
CA LEU A 102 -33.04 -3.04 24.54
C LEU A 102 -34.28 -2.19 24.89
N TYR A 103 -35.46 -2.81 24.91
CA TYR A 103 -36.71 -2.25 25.43
C TYR A 103 -37.08 -2.95 26.73
#